data_AF-A0A417YHF7-F1
#
_entry.id   AF-A0A417YHF7-F1
#
_cell.length_a   1.000
_cell.length_b   1.000
_cell.length_c   1.000
_cell.angle_alpha   90.00
_cell.angle_beta   90.00
_cell.angle_gamma   90.00
#
_symmetry.space_group_name_H-M   'P 1'
#
loop_
_entity.id
_entity.type
_entity.pdbx_description
1 polymer ?
#
loop_
_entity_poly.entity_id
_entity_poly.type
_entity_poly.pdbx_seq_one_letter_code
_entity_poly.pdbx_strand_id
1 'polypeptide(L)'
;MTWKWITQYLFLLRQAIKKAILSNLGIAVVSKLSVEHEVKKGTLLFKEFNSRKRRSIYLIYHPNRKLSPMQKRIIELIQVSWSKGDKIKSI
;
A
#
# COMPACT_ATOMS: atom_id res chain seq x y z
N MET A 1 -22.58 -23.95 -19.57
CA MET A 1 -22.11 -22.55 -19.44
C MET A 1 -22.17 -22.15 -17.97
N THR A 2 -21.12 -22.44 -17.19
CA THR A 2 -21.07 -22.14 -15.75
C THR A 2 -19.63 -21.82 -15.34
N TRP A 3 -19.25 -20.55 -15.52
CA TRP A 3 -18.33 -19.73 -14.71
C TRP A 3 -17.36 -20.47 -13.77
N LYS A 4 -16.34 -21.13 -14.32
CA LYS A 4 -15.34 -21.89 -13.56
C LYS A 4 -13.90 -21.46 -13.93
N TRP A 5 -13.59 -20.16 -13.93
CA TRP A 5 -12.24 -19.69 -14.34
C TRP A 5 -11.67 -18.49 -13.56
N ILE A 6 -12.21 -18.13 -12.40
CA ILE A 6 -11.49 -17.18 -11.54
C ILE A 6 -10.51 -18.00 -10.70
N THR A 7 -9.34 -18.30 -11.27
CA THR A 7 -8.21 -18.86 -10.54
C THR A 7 -7.83 -17.92 -9.41
N GLN A 8 -8.25 -18.25 -8.19
CA GLN A 8 -7.91 -17.51 -6.98
C GLN A 8 -6.46 -17.84 -6.60
N TYR A 9 -5.50 -17.12 -7.18
CA TYR A 9 -4.11 -17.24 -6.73
C TYR A 9 -3.95 -16.54 -5.38
N LEU A 10 -3.79 -17.34 -4.31
CA LEU A 10 -3.47 -16.85 -2.99
C LEU A 10 -1.95 -16.67 -2.87
N PHE A 11 -1.49 -15.43 -3.00
CA PHE A 11 -0.10 -15.09 -2.76
C PHE A 11 0.08 -14.54 -1.35
N LEU A 12 0.97 -15.17 -0.58
CA LEU A 12 1.31 -14.75 0.79
C LEU A 12 2.19 -13.48 0.83
N LEU A 13 2.92 -13.19 -0.25
CA LEU A 13 3.87 -12.07 -0.34
C LEU A 13 3.43 -11.04 -1.38
N ARG A 14 3.45 -9.76 -0.98
CA ARG A 14 3.12 -8.63 -1.87
C ARG A 14 4.00 -8.56 -3.13
N GLN A 15 5.26 -8.96 -3.03
CA GLN A 15 6.17 -8.97 -4.19
C GLN A 15 5.79 -10.03 -5.23
N ALA A 16 5.26 -11.18 -4.79
CA ALA A 16 4.82 -12.24 -5.69
C ALA A 16 3.58 -11.80 -6.48
N ILE A 17 2.62 -11.14 -5.81
CA ILE A 17 1.46 -10.51 -6.46
C ILE A 17 1.91 -9.51 -7.53
N LYS A 18 2.87 -8.64 -7.17
CA LYS A 18 3.37 -7.61 -8.10
C LYS A 18 4.02 -8.21 -9.35
N LYS A 19 4.85 -9.25 -9.19
CA LYS A 19 5.45 -9.98 -10.31
C LYS A 19 4.38 -10.65 -11.18
N ALA A 20 3.37 -11.28 -10.57
CA ALA A 20 2.29 -11.92 -11.31
C ALA A 20 1.49 -10.92 -12.18
N ILE A 21 1.17 -9.73 -11.64
CA ILE A 21 0.49 -8.68 -12.42
C ILE A 21 1.38 -8.19 -13.56
N LEU A 22 2.67 -7.95 -13.31
CA LEU A 22 3.62 -7.50 -14.33
C LEU A 22 3.83 -8.55 -15.44
N SER A 23 3.71 -9.84 -15.11
CA SER A 23 3.72 -10.95 -16.08
C SER A 23 2.36 -11.17 -16.76
N ASN A 24 1.43 -10.23 -16.63
CA ASN A 24 0.09 -10.28 -17.23
C ASN A 24 -0.76 -11.49 -16.79
N LEU A 25 -0.51 -12.03 -15.59
CA LEU A 25 -1.19 -13.21 -15.05
C LEU A 25 -2.62 -12.88 -14.55
N GLY A 26 -2.95 -11.60 -14.37
CA GLY A 26 -4.28 -11.15 -13.95
C GLY A 26 -4.30 -9.78 -13.27
N ILE A 27 -5.40 -9.49 -12.56
CA ILE A 27 -5.66 -8.25 -11.83
C ILE A 27 -5.64 -8.54 -10.32
N ALA A 28 -5.08 -7.65 -9.50
CA ALA A 28 -5.15 -7.77 -8.05
C ALA A 28 -5.43 -6.44 -7.35
N VAL A 29 -6.03 -6.52 -6.15
CA VAL A 29 -6.26 -5.37 -5.28
C VAL A 29 -5.07 -5.21 -4.35
N VAL A 30 -4.32 -4.12 -4.53
CA VAL A 30 -3.12 -3.82 -3.75
C VAL A 30 -3.17 -2.40 -3.17
N SER A 31 -2.30 -2.12 -2.19
CA SER A 31 -2.16 -0.75 -1.68
C SER A 31 -1.58 0.16 -2.75
N LYS A 32 -2.12 1.37 -2.89
CA LYS A 32 -1.65 2.39 -3.84
C LYS A 32 -0.14 2.62 -3.72
N LEU A 33 0.37 2.69 -2.50
CA LEU A 33 1.80 2.91 -2.21
C LEU A 33 2.71 1.82 -2.80
N SER A 34 2.19 0.60 -3.00
CA SER A 34 3.01 -0.53 -3.46
C SER A 34 3.25 -0.54 -4.98
N VAL A 35 2.44 0.21 -5.74
CA VAL A 35 2.44 0.23 -7.22
C VAL A 35 2.64 1.64 -7.79
N GLU A 36 2.85 2.64 -6.93
CA GLU A 36 2.94 4.05 -7.33
C GLU A 36 4.02 4.30 -8.37
N HIS A 37 5.17 3.63 -8.23
CA HIS A 37 6.30 3.78 -9.13
C HIS A 37 6.01 3.19 -10.53
N GLU A 38 5.36 2.03 -10.62
CA GLU A 38 5.03 1.35 -11.88
C GLU A 38 3.89 2.06 -12.61
N VAL A 39 2.93 2.60 -11.85
CA VAL A 39 1.87 3.45 -12.40
C VAL A 39 2.47 4.74 -12.96
N LYS A 40 3.40 5.39 -12.24
CA LYS A 40 4.13 6.57 -12.74
C LYS A 40 4.95 6.28 -13.99
N LYS A 41 5.52 5.08 -14.10
CA LYS A 41 6.25 4.60 -15.29
C LYS A 41 5.34 4.15 -16.45
N GLY A 42 4.02 4.10 -16.25
CA GLY A 42 3.07 3.61 -17.26
C GLY A 42 3.11 2.09 -17.49
N THR A 43 3.81 1.33 -16.65
CA THR A 43 3.92 -0.13 -16.78
C THR A 43 2.69 -0.85 -16.22
N LEU A 44 1.96 -0.21 -15.30
CA LEU A 44 0.73 -0.74 -14.72
C LEU A 44 -0.41 0.28 -14.85
N LEU A 45 -1.59 -0.23 -15.20
CA LEU A 45 -2.84 0.52 -15.15
C LEU A 45 -3.53 0.25 -13.81
N PHE A 46 -4.19 1.26 -13.26
CA PHE A 46 -4.99 1.12 -12.06
C PHE A 46 -6.43 1.56 -12.33
N LYS A 47 -7.37 0.92 -11.62
CA LYS A 47 -8.77 1.34 -11.56
C LYS A 47 -9.14 1.56 -10.11
N GLU A 48 -9.61 2.75 -9.79
CA GLU A 48 -10.18 3.00 -8.47
C GLU A 48 -11.50 2.23 -8.35
N PHE A 49 -11.66 1.50 -7.26
CA PHE A 49 -12.93 0.89 -6.90
C PHE A 49 -13.41 1.55 -5.61
N ASN A 50 -14.70 1.90 -5.58
CA ASN A 50 -15.28 2.64 -4.47
C ASN A 50 -15.30 1.76 -3.21
N SER A 51 -14.27 1.90 -2.39
CA SER A 51 -14.19 1.26 -1.09
C SER A 51 -14.07 2.32 -0.02
N ARG A 52 -15.10 2.42 0.83
CA ARG A 52 -15.11 3.32 1.99
C ARG A 52 -14.05 2.95 3.05
N LYS A 53 -13.37 1.80 2.89
CA LYS A 53 -12.36 1.31 3.82
C LYS A 53 -10.98 1.94 3.53
N ARG A 54 -10.73 3.10 4.15
CA ARG A 54 -9.35 3.60 4.31
C ARG A 54 -8.62 2.73 5.32
N ARG A 55 -7.41 2.27 4.97
CA ARG A 55 -6.53 1.55 5.92
C ARG A 55 -5.70 2.56 6.69
N SER A 56 -5.84 2.57 8.01
CA SER A 56 -4.98 3.34 8.91
C SER A 56 -3.66 2.60 9.14
N ILE A 57 -2.56 3.34 9.16
CA ILE A 57 -1.23 2.82 9.51
C ILE A 57 -0.89 3.39 10.89
N TYR A 58 -0.57 2.50 11.82
CA TYR A 58 -0.27 2.85 13.21
C TYR A 58 1.20 2.60 13.51
N LEU A 59 1.81 3.51 14.25
CA LEU A 59 3.12 3.31 14.83
C LEU A 59 2.95 2.66 16.21
N ILE A 60 3.38 1.41 16.34
CA ILE A 60 3.20 0.60 17.56
C ILE A 60 4.54 0.47 18.28
N TYR A 61 4.57 0.85 19.55
CA TYR A 61 5.70 0.64 20.46
C TYR A 61 5.19 0.44 21.89
N HIS A 62 6.01 -0.20 22.72
CA HIS A 62 5.63 -0.49 24.10
C HIS A 62 5.53 0.81 24.93
N PRO A 63 4.46 1.02 25.71
CA PRO A 63 4.22 2.28 26.42
C PRO A 63 5.32 2.64 27.42
N ASN A 64 5.89 1.65 28.12
CA ASN A 64 6.97 1.90 29.10
C ASN A 64 8.38 1.87 28.47
N ARG A 65 8.50 1.81 27.15
CA ARG A 65 9.81 1.83 26.50
C ARG A 65 10.34 3.25 26.49
N LYS A 66 11.44 3.50 27.21
CA LYS A 66 12.16 4.78 27.12
C LYS A 66 12.71 4.93 25.69
N LEU A 67 12.16 5.89 24.97
CA LEU A 67 12.62 6.22 23.61
C LEU A 67 13.91 7.02 23.69
N SER A 68 14.92 6.59 22.94
CA SER A 68 16.15 7.37 22.79
C SER A 68 15.85 8.71 22.08
N PRO A 69 16.70 9.74 22.23
CA PRO A 69 16.53 11.01 21.52
C PRO A 69 16.41 10.82 20.00
N MET A 70 17.18 9.88 19.44
CA MET A 70 17.11 9.53 18.01
C MET A 70 15.75 8.91 17.64
N GLN A 71 15.22 8.00 18.46
CA GLN A 71 13.92 7.38 18.22
C GLN A 71 12.78 8.40 18.24
N LYS A 72 12.82 9.36 19.19
CA LYS A 72 11.85 10.47 19.23
C LYS A 72 11.91 11.29 17.95
N ARG A 73 13.12 11.64 17.49
CA ARG A 73 13.30 12.41 16.26
C ARG A 73 12.80 11.66 15.02
N ILE A 74 12.97 10.35 14.96
CA ILE A 74 12.40 9.52 13.89
C ILE A 74 10.87 9.54 13.93
N ILE A 75 10.25 9.43 15.11
CA ILE A 75 8.79 9.49 15.27
C ILE A 75 8.27 10.85 14.78
N GLU A 76 8.90 11.95 15.17
CA GLU A 76 8.56 13.29 14.70
C GLU A 76 8.68 13.42 13.18
N LEU A 77 9.77 12.93 12.58
CA LEU A 77 9.97 12.94 11.13
C LEU A 77 8.89 12.14 10.39
N ILE A 78 8.50 10.98 10.93
CA ILE A 78 7.41 10.16 10.39
C ILE A 78 6.10 10.95 10.46
N GLN A 79 5.76 11.53 11.62
CA GLN A 79 4.51 12.29 11.79
C GLN A 79 4.40 13.49 10.84
N VAL A 80 5.50 14.23 10.63
CA VAL A 80 5.55 15.36 9.70
C VAL A 80 5.35 14.89 8.25
N SER A 81 6.03 13.80 7.87
CA SER A 81 5.96 13.24 6.50
C SER A 81 4.56 12.73 6.18
N TRP A 82 3.91 12.06 7.13
CA TRP A 82 2.54 11.56 6.96
C TRP A 82 1.52 12.70 6.88
N SER A 83 1.66 13.74 7.70
CA SER A 83 0.75 14.91 7.68
C SER A 83 0.80 15.71 6.37
N LYS A 84 1.94 15.68 5.66
CA LYS A 84 2.07 16.30 4.32
C LYS A 84 1.40 15.48 3.22
N GLY A 85 1.38 14.15 3.35
CA GLY A 85 0.79 13.24 2.36
C GLY A 85 -0.73 13.38 2.22
N ASP A 86 -1.44 13.74 3.29
CA ASP A 86 -2.90 13.93 3.27
C ASP A 86 -3.34 15.26 2.61
N LYS A 87 -2.47 16.28 2.56
CA LYS A 87 -2.79 17.60 1.97
C LYS A 87 -2.72 17.64 0.44
N ILE A 88 -2.25 16.59 -0.23
CA ILE A 88 -2.08 16.54 -1.71
C ILE A 88 -3.34 15.98 -2.41
N LYS A 89 -4.44 15.74 -1.69
CA LYS A 89 -5.72 15.30 -2.27
C LYS A 89 -6.88 16.26 -1.97
N SER A 90 -6.73 17.52 -2.37
CA SER A 90 -7.86 18.41 -2.62
C SER A 90 -7.73 19.01 -4.02
N ILE A 91 -8.16 18.24 -5.02
CA ILE A 91 -8.62 18.72 -6.32
C ILE A 91 -9.96 18.04 -6.53
#